data_AF-A0A8T6Z8S5-F1
#
_entry.id   AF-A0A8T6Z8S5-F1
#
_cell.length_a   1.000
_cell.length_b   1.000
_cell.length_c   1.000
_cell.angle_alpha   90.00
_cell.angle_beta   90.00
_cell.angle_gamma   90.00
#
_symmetry.space_group_name_H-M   'P 1'
#
loop_
_entity.id
_entity.type
_entity.pdbx_description
1 polymer ?
#
loop_
_entity_poly.entity_id
_entity_poly.type
_entity_poly.pdbx_seq_one_letter_code
_entity_poly.pdbx_strand_id
1 'polypeptide(L)'
;MTTKMSQMSKERYEILKRLNEAEGNLAYMLAVFGDTLAEREGYKHLEGMEAIHFYVVHKFKWLPAQVRSMSAADLRFVLTEEMSGWTAPVDAR
;
A
#
# COMPACT_ATOMS: atom_id res chain seq x y z
N MET A 1 -8.12 14.70 -39.33
CA MET A 1 -8.67 14.78 -37.95
C MET A 1 -8.36 13.55 -37.08
N THR A 2 -7.93 12.42 -37.64
CA THR A 2 -7.73 11.14 -36.94
C THR A 2 -6.47 11.07 -36.05
N THR A 3 -5.39 11.75 -36.44
CA THR A 3 -4.09 11.69 -35.75
C THR A 3 -4.11 12.34 -34.36
N LYS A 4 -4.79 13.49 -34.19
CA LYS A 4 -4.92 14.16 -32.88
C LYS A 4 -5.71 13.32 -31.88
N MET A 5 -6.79 12.67 -32.30
CA MET A 5 -7.58 11.79 -31.40
C MET A 5 -6.80 10.55 -30.97
N SER A 6 -6.04 9.94 -31.88
CA SER A 6 -5.13 8.83 -31.55
C SER A 6 -4.03 9.26 -30.57
N GLN A 7 -3.43 10.44 -30.76
CA GLN A 7 -2.41 10.98 -29.88
C GLN A 7 -2.95 11.27 -28.47
N MET A 8 -4.17 11.84 -28.35
CA MET A 8 -4.88 12.02 -27.07
C MET A 8 -5.15 10.71 -26.34
N SER A 9 -5.47 9.63 -27.07
CA SER A 9 -5.67 8.31 -26.45
C SER A 9 -4.38 7.72 -25.90
N LYS A 10 -3.25 7.91 -26.61
CA LYS A 10 -1.93 7.45 -26.17
C LYS A 10 -1.47 8.16 -24.89
N GLU A 11 -1.56 9.49 -24.88
CA GLU A 11 -1.22 10.30 -23.70
C GLU A 11 -2.06 9.92 -22.48
N ARG A 12 -3.38 9.73 -22.67
CA ARG A 12 -4.27 9.25 -21.59
C ARG A 12 -3.81 7.91 -21.01
N TYR A 13 -3.46 6.94 -21.87
CA TYR A 13 -3.02 5.63 -21.39
C TYR A 13 -1.65 5.69 -20.70
N GLU A 14 -0.74 6.56 -21.14
CA GLU A 14 0.53 6.79 -20.44
C GLU A 14 0.31 7.39 -19.05
N ILE A 15 -0.63 8.33 -18.90
CA ILE A 15 -0.99 8.90 -17.59
C ILE A 15 -1.61 7.83 -16.69
N LEU A 16 -2.57 7.06 -17.20
CA LEU A 16 -3.18 5.96 -16.44
C LEU A 16 -2.14 4.94 -15.99
N LYS A 17 -1.19 4.59 -16.86
CA LYS A 17 -0.10 3.69 -16.52
C LYS A 17 0.74 4.23 -15.36
N ARG A 18 1.20 5.49 -15.44
CA ARG A 18 2.00 6.13 -14.38
C ARG A 18 1.25 6.21 -13.06
N LEU A 19 -0.05 6.51 -13.10
CA LEU A 19 -0.89 6.54 -11.90
C LEU A 19 -0.94 5.16 -11.23
N ASN A 20 -1.23 4.11 -12.00
CA ASN A 20 -1.30 2.75 -11.47
C ASN A 20 0.07 2.24 -10.98
N GLU A 21 1.17 2.61 -11.64
CA GLU A 21 2.53 2.32 -11.17
C GLU A 21 2.82 3.01 -9.83
N ALA A 22 2.42 4.27 -9.67
CA ALA A 22 2.57 5.00 -8.41
C ALA A 22 1.72 4.39 -7.28
N GLU A 23 0.46 4.03 -7.56
CA GLU A 23 -0.42 3.36 -6.60
C GLU A 23 0.12 1.98 -6.20
N GLY A 24 0.62 1.21 -7.17
CA GLY A 24 1.27 -0.08 -6.96
C GLY A 24 2.51 0.06 -6.07
N ASN A 25 3.35 1.07 -6.32
CA ASN A 25 4.51 1.35 -5.48
C ASN A 25 4.11 1.72 -4.04
N LEU A 26 3.06 2.52 -3.85
CA LEU A 26 2.56 2.84 -2.51
C LEU A 26 1.99 1.61 -1.78
N ALA A 27 1.38 0.68 -2.50
CA ALA A 27 0.90 -0.59 -1.92
C ALA A 27 2.07 -1.52 -1.57
N TYR A 28 3.10 -1.58 -2.42
CA TYR A 28 4.34 -2.30 -2.14
C TYR A 28 5.03 -1.76 -0.88
N MET A 29 5.19 -0.44 -0.76
CA MET A 29 5.78 0.17 0.44
C MET A 29 4.99 -0.10 1.71
N LEU A 30 3.66 -0.19 1.61
CA LEU A 30 2.81 -0.59 2.74
C LEU A 30 3.07 -2.05 3.16
N ALA A 31 3.26 -2.96 2.21
CA ALA A 31 3.62 -4.34 2.51
C ALA A 31 5.00 -4.42 3.19
N VAL A 32 6.00 -3.70 2.68
CA VAL A 32 7.34 -3.62 3.30
C VAL A 32 7.28 -3.05 4.72
N PHE A 33 6.42 -2.05 4.95
CA PHE A 33 6.14 -1.57 6.31
C PHE A 33 5.51 -2.65 7.19
N GLY A 34 4.66 -3.51 6.61
CA GLY A 34 4.13 -4.70 7.25
C GLY A 34 5.20 -5.65 7.78
N ASP A 35 6.29 -5.86 7.05
CA ASP A 35 7.44 -6.64 7.54
C ASP A 35 8.10 -5.97 8.75
N THR A 36 8.26 -4.64 8.70
CA THR A 36 8.78 -3.86 9.84
C THR A 36 7.86 -3.98 11.05
N LEU A 37 6.53 -3.96 10.84
CA LEU A 37 5.55 -4.16 11.91
C LEU A 37 5.63 -5.57 12.49
N ALA A 38 5.73 -6.59 11.64
CA ALA A 38 5.84 -7.97 12.08
C ALA A 38 7.05 -8.18 13.00
N GLU A 39 8.21 -7.62 12.62
CA GLU A 39 9.41 -7.64 13.45
C GLU A 39 9.18 -6.88 14.76
N ARG A 40 8.66 -5.64 14.71
CA ARG A 40 8.39 -4.80 15.88
C ARG A 40 7.46 -5.48 16.89
N GLU A 41 6.42 -6.14 16.41
CA GLU A 41 5.38 -6.77 17.24
C GLU A 41 5.69 -8.24 17.57
N GLY A 42 6.78 -8.80 17.03
CA GLY A 42 7.20 -10.18 17.29
C GLY A 42 6.32 -11.25 16.65
N TYR A 43 5.72 -10.97 15.49
CA TYR A 43 4.90 -11.95 14.76
C TYR A 43 5.78 -13.03 14.13
N LYS A 44 5.40 -14.30 14.32
CA LYS A 44 6.19 -15.45 13.86
C LYS A 44 5.83 -15.97 12.47
N HIS A 45 4.63 -15.62 11.99
CA HIS A 45 4.02 -16.24 10.81
C HIS A 45 3.33 -15.23 9.91
N LEU A 46 3.47 -13.93 10.19
CA LEU A 46 2.80 -12.86 9.45
C LEU A 46 3.86 -11.92 8.91
N GLU A 47 3.72 -11.58 7.65
CA GLU A 47 4.59 -10.67 6.91
C GLU A 47 3.74 -9.83 5.96
N GLY A 48 4.33 -8.81 5.36
CA GLY A 48 3.72 -8.01 4.34
C GLY A 48 2.35 -7.44 4.74
N MET A 49 1.39 -7.55 3.82
CA MET A 49 0.02 -7.11 4.05
C MET A 49 -0.72 -7.91 5.12
N GLU A 50 -0.33 -9.16 5.42
CA GLU A 50 -0.99 -9.93 6.48
C GLU A 50 -0.67 -9.37 7.86
N ALA A 51 0.58 -8.95 8.08
CA ALA A 51 0.99 -8.25 9.29
C ALA A 51 0.25 -6.92 9.45
N ILE A 52 0.06 -6.16 8.36
CA ILE A 52 -0.73 -4.92 8.34
C ILE A 52 -2.17 -5.18 8.80
N HIS A 53 -2.86 -6.12 8.16
CA HIS A 53 -4.25 -6.43 8.48
C HIS A 53 -4.39 -6.91 9.92
N PHE A 54 -3.49 -7.79 10.37
CA PHE A 54 -3.51 -8.30 11.73
C PHE A 54 -3.28 -7.19 12.76
N TYR A 55 -2.28 -6.34 12.54
CA TYR A 55 -2.01 -5.19 13.40
C TYR A 55 -3.24 -4.28 13.55
N VAL A 56 -3.88 -3.91 12.43
CA VAL A 56 -5.06 -3.03 12.42
C VAL A 56 -6.24 -3.68 13.16
N VAL A 57 -6.52 -4.97 12.94
CA VAL A 57 -7.55 -5.71 13.67
C VAL A 57 -7.28 -5.68 15.17
N HIS A 58 -6.04 -5.93 15.58
CA HIS A 58 -5.69 -6.00 16.99
C HIS A 58 -5.62 -4.63 17.68
N LYS A 59 -5.18 -3.59 16.98
CA LYS A 59 -5.08 -2.22 17.52
C LYS A 59 -6.45 -1.56 17.67
N PHE A 60 -7.27 -1.58 16.61
CA PHE A 60 -8.53 -0.85 16.56
C PHE A 60 -9.75 -1.71 16.86
N LYS A 61 -9.58 -3.02 17.03
CA LYS A 61 -10.65 -3.99 17.32
C LYS A 61 -11.74 -4.03 16.23
N TRP A 62 -11.39 -3.68 15.00
CA TRP A 62 -12.29 -3.79 13.85
C TRP A 62 -12.37 -5.23 13.34
N LEU A 63 -13.48 -5.56 12.69
CA LEU A 63 -13.69 -6.90 12.15
C LEU A 63 -12.68 -7.22 11.04
N PRO A 64 -12.12 -8.46 11.00
CA PRO A 64 -11.17 -8.83 9.95
C PRO A 64 -11.71 -8.65 8.53
N ALA A 65 -13.00 -8.91 8.31
CA ALA A 65 -13.64 -8.71 7.01
C ALA A 65 -13.64 -7.23 6.57
N GLN A 66 -13.89 -6.31 7.51
CA GLN A 66 -13.82 -4.87 7.25
C GLN A 66 -12.39 -4.45 6.93
N VAL A 67 -11.42 -4.85 7.75
CA VAL A 67 -10.00 -4.49 7.53
C VAL A 67 -9.48 -5.05 6.20
N ARG A 68 -9.80 -6.31 5.86
CA ARG A 68 -9.41 -6.93 4.58
C ARG A 68 -10.11 -6.32 3.36
N SER A 69 -11.21 -5.59 3.56
CA SER A 69 -11.90 -4.86 2.48
C SER A 69 -11.35 -3.46 2.25
N MET A 70 -10.48 -2.95 3.14
CA MET A 70 -9.89 -1.63 3.00
C MET A 70 -8.90 -1.60 1.83
N SER A 71 -8.90 -0.48 1.11
CA SER A 71 -7.88 -0.24 0.10
C SER A 71 -6.51 -0.02 0.75
N ALA A 72 -5.42 -0.18 -0.01
CA ALA A 72 -4.10 0.19 0.47
C ALA A 72 -4.00 1.68 0.86
N ALA A 73 -4.79 2.55 0.21
CA ALA A 73 -4.85 3.96 0.57
C ALA A 73 -5.49 4.18 1.94
N ASP A 74 -6.60 3.49 2.23
CA ASP A 74 -7.27 3.57 3.53
C ASP A 74 -6.38 3.00 4.64
N LEU A 75 -5.70 1.88 4.38
CA LEU A 75 -4.77 1.29 5.34
C LEU A 75 -3.58 2.23 5.62
N ARG A 76 -3.01 2.89 4.60
CA ARG A 76 -1.99 3.93 4.80
C ARG A 76 -2.52 5.09 5.62
N PHE A 77 -3.76 5.54 5.35
CA PHE A 77 -4.37 6.61 6.14
C PHE A 77 -4.50 6.20 7.62
N VAL A 78 -5.05 5.02 7.89
CA VAL A 78 -5.19 4.48 9.25
C VAL A 78 -3.85 4.37 9.98
N LEU A 79 -2.78 4.05 9.24
CA LEU A 79 -1.43 3.85 9.77
C LEU A 79 -0.51 5.07 9.63
N THR A 80 -1.05 6.26 9.39
CA THR A 80 -0.25 7.46 9.11
C THR A 80 0.74 7.77 10.24
N GLU A 81 0.30 7.63 11.49
CA GLU A 81 1.15 7.90 12.66
C GLU A 81 2.21 6.83 12.85
N GLU A 82 1.89 5.56 12.59
CA GLU A 82 2.81 4.43 12.70
C GLU A 82 3.89 4.45 11.62
N MET A 83 3.56 4.97 10.43
CA MET A 83 4.49 5.16 9.33
C MET A 83 5.30 6.46 9.45
N SER A 84 5.00 7.32 10.43
CA SER A 84 5.69 8.59 10.62
C SER A 84 7.17 8.35 10.94
N GLY A 85 8.06 8.96 10.15
CA GLY A 85 9.51 8.79 10.27
C GLY A 85 10.03 7.43 9.82
N TRP A 86 9.17 6.52 9.37
CA TRP A 86 9.61 5.25 8.80
C TRP A 86 10.25 5.48 7.42
N THR A 87 11.31 4.73 7.15
CA THR A 87 11.93 4.68 5.82
C THR A 87 12.10 3.23 5.41
N ALA A 88 11.80 2.91 4.16
CA ALA A 88 11.98 1.56 3.64
C ALA A 88 13.44 1.10 3.80
N PRO A 89 13.69 -0.19 4.07
CA PRO A 89 15.02 -0.79 4.00
C PRO A 89 15.68 -0.55 2.63
N VAL A 90 17.02 -0.51 2.58
CA VAL A 90 17.76 -0.22 1.34
C VAL A 90 17.40 -1.18 0.21
N ASP A 91 17.23 -2.46 0.53
CA ASP A 91 16.90 -3.51 -0.44
C ASP A 91 15.47 -3.39 -1.02
N ALA A 92 14.64 -2.56 -0.40
CA ALA A 92 13.25 -2.32 -0.80
C ALA A 92 13.01 -0.94 -1.45
N ARG A 93 14.07 -0.17 -1.72
CA ARG A 93 14.01 1.17 -2.33
C ARG A 93 14.16 1.16 -3.84
#